data_AF-A0AAD9TLE5-F1
#
_entry.id   AF-A0AAD9TLE5-F1
#
_cell.length_a   1.000
_cell.length_b   1.000
_cell.length_c   1.000
_cell.angle_alpha   90.00
_cell.angle_beta   90.00
_cell.angle_gamma   90.00
#
_symmetry.space_group_name_H-M   'P 1'
#
loop_
_entity.id
_entity.type
_entity.pdbx_description
1 polymer ?
#
loop_
_entity_poly.entity_id
_entity_poly.type
_entity_poly.pdbx_seq_one_letter_code
_entity_poly.pdbx_strand_id
1 'polypeptide(L)'
;MRTDLKISVVRNPVGLIRNLGYHSCDVPTSYHKSSEFQVFLNDLPRNDFNSIFKSLPTFYEILKKDKGDQLGPCFVPGMPGSFYDRLFPSRSLHFIHSSYSLHWLSNVPENVENNKTNIYTAKSSPPNVYKAYLE
;
A
#
# COMPACT_ATOMS: atom_id res chain seq x y z
N MET A 1 -2.76 23.08 7.03
CA MET A 1 -1.84 21.97 7.36
C MET A 1 -2.36 20.79 6.56
N ARG A 2 -1.66 20.36 5.52
CA ARG A 2 -2.07 19.24 4.65
C ARG A 2 -1.77 17.95 5.42
N THR A 3 -2.75 17.08 5.59
CA THR A 3 -2.56 15.77 6.21
C THR A 3 -2.77 14.71 5.13
N ASP A 4 -1.70 14.32 4.44
CA ASP A 4 -1.81 13.26 3.42
C ASP A 4 -1.69 11.89 4.08
N LEU A 5 -2.85 11.26 4.29
CA LEU A 5 -2.95 9.88 4.69
C LEU A 5 -2.76 9.00 3.45
N LYS A 6 -1.72 8.16 3.40
CA LYS A 6 -1.44 7.33 2.21
C LYS A 6 -1.25 5.85 2.50
N ILE A 7 -1.37 5.05 1.45
CA ILE A 7 -1.35 3.60 1.47
C ILE A 7 -0.50 3.09 0.31
N SER A 8 0.24 2.02 0.55
CA SER A 8 0.91 1.13 -0.41
C SER A 8 0.24 -0.25 -0.40
N VAL A 9 0.30 -0.89 -1.58
CA VAL A 9 0.08 -2.31 -1.94
C VAL A 9 -0.72 -3.13 -0.93
N VAL A 10 -2.01 -3.37 -1.21
CA VAL A 10 -2.78 -4.48 -0.63
C VAL A 10 -3.72 -5.05 -1.68
N ARG A 11 -3.76 -6.38 -1.80
CA ARG A 11 -4.74 -7.18 -2.57
C ARG A 11 -6.21 -7.01 -2.10
N ASN A 12 -6.51 -6.02 -1.27
CA ASN A 12 -7.83 -5.72 -0.69
C ASN A 12 -7.90 -4.23 -0.28
N PRO A 13 -8.21 -3.32 -1.20
CA PRO A 13 -8.26 -1.88 -0.94
C PRO A 13 -9.37 -1.48 0.06
N VAL A 14 -10.43 -2.28 0.19
CA VAL A 14 -11.61 -1.96 1.01
C VAL A 14 -11.29 -2.00 2.52
N GLY A 15 -10.58 -3.03 2.97
CA GLY A 15 -10.25 -3.18 4.41
C GLY A 15 -9.27 -2.11 4.93
N LEU A 16 -8.41 -1.60 4.06
CA LEU A 16 -7.38 -0.66 4.44
C LEU A 16 -7.90 0.79 4.55
N ILE A 17 -8.83 1.17 3.67
CA ILE A 17 -9.44 2.50 3.75
C ILE A 17 -10.37 2.60 4.96
N ARG A 18 -11.03 1.49 5.35
CA ARG A 18 -11.77 1.41 6.61
C ARG A 18 -10.86 1.70 7.81
N ASN A 19 -9.66 1.12 7.86
CA ASN A 19 -8.68 1.39 8.93
C ASN A 19 -8.10 2.81 8.91
N LEU A 20 -7.88 3.40 7.74
CA LEU A 20 -7.49 4.82 7.64
C LEU A 20 -8.59 5.76 8.16
N GLY A 21 -9.85 5.42 7.92
CA GLY A 21 -10.99 6.14 8.47
C GLY A 21 -11.08 6.08 10.00
N TYR A 22 -10.52 5.05 10.65
CA TYR A 22 -10.49 4.96 12.11
C TYR A 22 -9.36 5.78 12.73
N HIS A 23 -8.16 5.79 12.15
CA HIS A 23 -7.02 6.46 12.80
C HIS A 23 -6.88 7.96 12.54
N SER A 24 -7.48 8.51 11.48
CA SER A 24 -7.34 9.94 11.16
C SER A 24 -8.50 10.81 11.64
N CYS A 25 -9.58 10.23 12.17
CA CYS A 25 -10.78 10.94 12.62
C CYS A 25 -10.79 11.28 14.12
N ASP A 26 -9.83 10.80 14.90
CA ASP A 26 -9.81 10.97 16.37
C ASP A 26 -9.00 12.19 16.85
N VAL A 27 -8.73 13.18 15.99
CA VAL A 27 -8.12 14.45 16.43
C VAL A 27 -9.23 15.49 16.64
N PRO A 28 -9.63 15.81 17.88
CA PRO A 28 -10.69 16.76 18.14
C PRO A 28 -10.13 18.18 18.10
N THR A 29 -10.36 18.90 17.00
CA THR A 29 -10.17 20.36 17.00
C THR A 29 -11.25 21.07 16.18
N SER A 30 -11.87 22.04 16.85
CA SER A 30 -12.92 22.94 16.39
C SER A 30 -12.64 23.61 15.03
N TYR A 31 -13.67 23.78 14.20
CA TYR A 31 -13.72 24.66 13.01
C TYR A 31 -12.66 24.43 11.91
N HIS A 32 -12.13 23.22 11.76
CA HIS A 32 -11.21 22.93 10.66
C HIS A 32 -11.95 22.57 9.36
N LYS A 33 -11.68 23.36 8.31
CA LYS A 33 -11.98 23.03 6.91
C LYS A 33 -11.56 21.58 6.62
N SER A 34 -12.46 20.77 6.09
CA SER A 34 -12.18 19.36 5.79
C SER A 34 -10.94 19.26 4.89
N SER A 35 -9.97 18.44 5.30
CA SER A 35 -8.71 18.31 4.58
C SER A 35 -8.90 17.49 3.31
N GLU A 36 -8.21 17.88 2.24
CA GLU A 36 -8.14 17.10 1.01
C GLU A 36 -7.16 15.93 1.17
N PHE A 37 -7.53 14.78 0.62
CA PHE A 37 -6.76 13.54 0.68
C PHE A 37 -6.41 13.04 -0.72
N GLN A 38 -5.16 12.58 -0.88
CA GLN A 38 -4.71 11.89 -2.08
C GLN A 38 -4.07 10.56 -1.70
N VAL A 39 -4.66 9.46 -2.18
CA VAL A 39 -4.25 8.08 -1.87
C VAL A 39 -3.72 7.42 -3.15
N PHE A 40 -2.40 7.25 -3.22
CA PHE A 40 -1.77 6.59 -4.36
C PHE A 40 -1.84 5.08 -4.23
N LEU A 41 -2.42 4.39 -5.21
CA LEU A 41 -2.36 2.94 -5.30
C LEU A 41 -1.09 2.53 -6.04
N ASN A 42 -0.09 2.04 -5.33
CA ASN A 42 1.10 1.46 -5.96
C ASN A 42 0.99 -0.06 -6.04
N ASP A 43 1.43 -0.61 -7.17
CA ASP A 43 1.71 -2.03 -7.42
C ASP A 43 2.54 -2.13 -8.72
N LEU A 44 2.99 -3.34 -9.07
CA LEU A 44 3.66 -3.61 -10.33
C LEU A 44 2.78 -3.23 -11.53
N PRO A 45 3.35 -2.80 -12.67
CA PRO A 45 2.57 -2.40 -13.86
C PRO A 45 1.64 -3.49 -14.41
N ARG A 46 1.92 -4.76 -14.11
CA ARG A 46 1.11 -5.91 -14.51
C ARG A 46 -0.15 -6.10 -13.64
N ASN A 47 -0.26 -5.40 -12.52
CA ASN A 47 -1.42 -5.47 -11.65
C ASN A 47 -2.67 -4.91 -12.35
N ASP A 48 -3.85 -5.43 -11.99
CA ASP A 48 -5.12 -5.02 -12.59
C ASP A 48 -5.70 -3.78 -11.91
N PHE A 49 -5.11 -2.62 -12.20
CA PHE A 49 -5.63 -1.33 -11.74
C PHE A 49 -7.03 -1.03 -12.28
N ASN A 50 -7.40 -1.57 -13.45
CA ASN A 50 -8.70 -1.30 -14.05
C ASN A 50 -9.85 -1.82 -13.18
N SER A 51 -9.70 -3.03 -12.64
CA SER A 51 -10.69 -3.58 -11.71
C SER A 51 -10.84 -2.73 -10.45
N ILE A 52 -9.73 -2.18 -9.93
CA ILE A 52 -9.78 -1.28 -8.77
C ILE A 52 -10.49 0.03 -9.13
N PHE A 53 -10.15 0.66 -10.25
CA PHE A 53 -10.75 1.92 -10.66
C PHE A 53 -12.24 1.79 -10.97
N LYS A 54 -12.68 0.66 -11.51
CA LYS A 54 -14.11 0.34 -11.67
C LYS A 54 -14.85 0.25 -10.33
N SER A 55 -14.17 -0.09 -9.25
CA SER A 55 -14.75 -0.17 -7.90
C SER A 55 -14.81 1.17 -7.15
N LEU A 56 -14.08 2.19 -7.61
CA LEU A 56 -13.98 3.48 -6.93
C LEU A 56 -15.33 4.20 -6.71
N PRO A 57 -16.29 4.22 -7.66
CA PRO A 57 -17.59 4.85 -7.44
C PRO A 57 -18.31 4.29 -6.21
N THR A 58 -18.42 2.97 -6.11
CA THR A 58 -19.03 2.29 -4.95
C THR A 58 -18.26 2.57 -3.66
N PHE A 59 -16.93 2.60 -3.74
CA PHE A 59 -16.09 2.97 -2.60
C PHE A 59 -16.41 4.39 -2.08
N TYR A 60 -16.54 5.39 -2.97
CA TYR A 60 -16.88 6.75 -2.57
C TYR A 60 -18.29 6.85 -1.96
N GLU A 61 -19.26 6.06 -2.43
CA GLU A 61 -20.60 5.98 -1.82
C GLU A 61 -20.54 5.44 -0.39
N ILE A 62 -19.78 4.37 -0.15
CA ILE A 62 -19.57 3.81 1.19
C ILE A 62 -18.89 4.83 2.08
N LEU A 63 -17.83 5.48 1.59
CA LEU A 63 -17.08 6.49 2.33
C LEU A 63 -17.98 7.65 2.77
N LYS A 64 -18.85 8.13 1.86
CA LYS A 64 -19.82 9.19 2.17
C LYS A 64 -20.87 8.74 3.18
N LYS A 65 -21.34 7.49 3.11
CA LYS A 65 -22.29 6.93 4.10
C LYS A 65 -21.67 6.80 5.49
N ASP A 66 -20.42 6.34 5.57
CA ASP A 66 -19.73 6.08 6.84
C ASP A 66 -19.23 7.35 7.53
N LYS A 67 -18.76 8.35 6.75
CA LYS A 67 -18.10 9.56 7.27
C LYS A 67 -18.90 10.85 7.05
N GLY A 68 -19.98 10.81 6.28
CA GLY A 68 -20.74 12.01 5.92
C GLY A 68 -19.87 13.07 5.25
N ASP A 69 -20.18 14.34 5.50
CA ASP A 69 -19.42 15.48 4.97
C ASP A 69 -18.17 15.82 5.82
N GLN A 70 -17.82 14.96 6.80
CA GLN A 70 -16.66 15.20 7.67
C GLN A 70 -15.34 14.96 6.94
N LEU A 71 -15.35 14.10 5.92
CA LEU A 71 -14.18 13.85 5.08
C LEU A 71 -14.15 14.86 3.92
N GLY A 72 -13.00 15.52 3.73
CA GLY A 72 -12.82 16.39 2.57
C GLY A 72 -12.67 15.59 1.27
N PRO A 73 -12.44 16.27 0.13
CA PRO A 73 -12.26 15.62 -1.16
C PRO A 73 -11.17 14.54 -1.08
N CYS A 74 -11.44 13.36 -1.68
CA CYS A 74 -10.52 12.23 -1.68
C CYS A 74 -10.27 11.78 -3.12
N PHE A 75 -9.00 11.70 -3.50
CA PHE A 75 -8.56 11.32 -4.85
C PHE A 75 -7.69 10.07 -4.80
N VAL A 76 -7.94 9.11 -5.69
CA VAL A 76 -7.26 7.81 -5.69
C VAL A 76 -6.56 7.55 -7.04
N PRO A 77 -5.38 8.14 -7.29
CA PRO A 77 -4.57 7.82 -8.48
C PRO A 77 -3.86 6.46 -8.35
N GLY A 78 -3.57 5.82 -9.49
CA GLY A 78 -2.64 4.69 -9.56
C GLY A 78 -1.21 5.14 -9.82
N MET A 79 -0.24 4.43 -9.25
CA MET A 79 1.19 4.64 -9.44
C MET A 79 1.86 3.30 -9.77
N PRO A 80 1.84 2.85 -11.04
CA PRO A 80 2.43 1.58 -11.44
C PRO A 80 3.97 1.64 -11.35
N GLY A 81 4.56 0.63 -10.72
CA GLY A 81 6.01 0.49 -10.60
C GLY A 81 6.41 -0.32 -9.37
N SER A 82 7.65 -0.81 -9.38
CA SER A 82 8.23 -1.50 -8.22
C SER A 82 8.43 -0.51 -7.07
N PHE A 83 8.02 -0.88 -5.86
CA PHE A 83 8.33 -0.08 -4.65
C PHE A 83 9.80 -0.19 -4.22
N TYR A 84 10.58 -1.07 -4.85
CA TYR A 84 12.05 -1.09 -4.72
C TYR A 84 12.73 0.05 -5.49
N ASP A 85 12.00 0.73 -6.38
CA ASP A 85 12.46 1.90 -7.12
C ASP A 85 11.82 3.19 -6.60
N ARG A 86 12.38 4.34 -7.04
CA ARG A 86 11.81 5.64 -6.71
C ARG A 86 10.53 5.89 -7.51
N LEU A 87 9.40 5.92 -6.82
CA LEU A 87 8.08 6.21 -7.41
C LEU A 87 7.61 7.66 -7.19
N PHE A 88 8.13 8.33 -6.17
CA PHE A 88 7.66 9.64 -5.75
C PHE A 88 8.81 10.64 -5.63
N PRO A 89 8.54 11.94 -5.87
CA PRO A 89 9.49 13.00 -5.53
C PRO A 89 9.86 12.99 -4.05
N SER A 90 11.04 13.53 -3.73
CA SER A 90 11.47 13.67 -2.34
C SER A 90 10.53 14.60 -1.56
N ARG A 91 10.17 14.21 -0.33
CA ARG A 91 9.31 14.98 0.59
C ARG A 91 7.91 15.31 0.04
N SER A 92 7.43 14.62 -0.99
CA SER A 92 6.06 14.79 -1.50
C SER A 92 5.02 13.98 -0.73
N LEU A 93 5.46 13.31 0.33
CA LEU A 93 4.76 12.22 0.94
C LEU A 93 4.83 12.38 2.48
N HIS A 94 3.71 12.69 3.15
CA HIS A 94 3.42 12.51 4.61
C HIS A 94 3.49 11.07 5.24
N PHE A 95 2.57 10.11 4.98
CA PHE A 95 2.58 8.72 5.53
C PHE A 95 2.92 7.54 4.56
N ILE A 96 3.43 6.37 4.93
CA ILE A 96 3.52 5.22 3.99
C ILE A 96 3.10 3.97 4.74
N HIS A 97 2.26 3.14 4.11
CA HIS A 97 1.79 1.89 4.68
C HIS A 97 2.00 0.77 3.69
N SER A 98 2.59 -0.36 4.06
CA SER A 98 2.60 -1.59 3.24
C SER A 98 2.10 -2.75 4.10
N SER A 99 1.30 -3.63 3.52
CA SER A 99 0.83 -4.84 4.21
C SER A 99 0.90 -6.03 3.27
N TYR A 100 1.53 -7.11 3.73
CA TYR A 100 1.77 -8.33 2.94
C TYR A 100 2.49 -8.08 1.60
N SER A 101 3.37 -7.08 1.52
CA SER A 101 4.12 -6.76 0.29
C SER A 101 5.63 -6.89 0.46
N LEU A 102 6.18 -6.53 1.62
CA LEU A 102 7.64 -6.49 1.85
C LEU A 102 8.33 -7.86 1.86
N HIS A 103 7.58 -8.96 1.96
CA HIS A 103 8.15 -10.31 1.88
C HIS A 103 8.46 -10.75 0.43
N TRP A 104 7.98 -10.00 -0.57
CA TRP A 104 8.30 -10.27 -1.98
C TRP A 104 9.63 -9.65 -2.33
N LEU A 105 10.67 -10.45 -2.55
CA LEU A 105 11.96 -9.97 -3.01
C LEU A 105 11.85 -9.36 -4.42
N SER A 106 12.74 -8.42 -4.73
CA SER A 106 12.84 -7.81 -6.07
C SER A 106 13.27 -8.82 -7.13
N ASN A 107 14.15 -9.75 -6.76
CA ASN A 107 14.66 -10.82 -7.60
C ASN A 107 14.91 -12.08 -6.75
N VAL A 108 15.09 -13.22 -7.41
CA VAL A 108 15.53 -14.45 -6.75
C VAL A 108 17.02 -14.32 -6.39
N PRO A 109 17.44 -14.65 -5.16
CA PRO A 109 18.85 -14.61 -4.78
C PRO A 109 19.72 -15.55 -5.63
N GLU A 110 20.95 -15.16 -5.89
CA GLU A 110 21.92 -15.99 -6.62
C GLU A 110 22.44 -17.14 -5.73
N ASN A 111 22.94 -18.21 -6.34
CA ASN A 111 23.61 -19.33 -5.65
C ASN A 111 22.71 -20.12 -4.68
N VAL A 112 21.41 -20.24 -4.98
CA VAL A 112 20.42 -20.98 -4.18
C VAL A 112 19.89 -22.24 -4.88
N GLU A 113 20.52 -22.68 -5.97
CA GLU A 113 20.12 -23.85 -6.78
C GLU A 113 20.21 -25.17 -5.99
N ASN A 114 20.94 -25.15 -4.87
CA ASN A 114 21.03 -26.28 -3.95
C ASN A 114 19.79 -26.44 -3.03
N ASN A 115 18.83 -25.50 -3.04
CA ASN A 115 17.57 -25.61 -2.29
C ASN A 115 16.53 -26.53 -2.96
N LYS A 116 16.96 -27.68 -3.48
CA LYS A 116 16.19 -28.49 -4.45
C LYS A 116 14.83 -29.00 -3.96
N THR A 117 14.63 -29.10 -2.65
CA THR A 117 13.39 -29.63 -2.04
C THR A 117 12.44 -28.55 -1.56
N ASN A 118 12.81 -27.27 -1.62
CA ASN A 118 12.00 -26.17 -1.12
C ASN A 118 11.83 -25.07 -2.18
N ILE A 119 10.65 -24.44 -2.21
CA ILE A 119 10.35 -23.33 -3.13
C ILE A 119 10.65 -21.95 -2.52
N TYR A 120 11.03 -21.91 -1.23
CA TYR A 120 11.45 -20.73 -0.47
C TYR A 120 12.43 -21.15 0.65
N THR A 121 12.89 -20.21 1.47
CA THR A 121 13.69 -20.48 2.67
C THR A 121 12.88 -21.26 3.71
N ALA A 122 13.20 -22.54 3.90
CA ALA A 122 12.53 -23.44 4.84
C ALA A 122 13.53 -23.98 5.87
N LYS A 123 13.07 -24.57 6.98
CA LYS A 123 13.94 -25.14 8.03
C LYS A 123 14.95 -26.19 7.52
N SER A 124 14.64 -26.84 6.40
CA SER A 124 15.48 -27.84 5.73
C SER A 124 16.45 -27.24 4.71
N SER A 125 16.39 -25.92 4.45
CA SER A 125 17.26 -25.26 3.48
C SER A 125 18.72 -25.27 3.95
N PRO A 126 19.68 -25.41 3.03
CA PRO A 126 21.10 -25.27 3.35
C PRO A 126 21.45 -23.87 3.92
N PRO A 127 22.49 -23.76 4.78
CA PRO A 127 22.91 -22.47 5.38
C PRO A 127 23.16 -21.33 4.37
N ASN A 128 23.73 -21.63 3.20
CA ASN A 128 23.98 -20.62 2.16
C ASN A 128 22.68 -20.00 1.62
N VAL A 129 21.58 -20.76 1.60
CA VAL A 129 20.29 -20.27 1.10
C VAL A 129 19.71 -19.24 2.05
N TYR A 130 19.80 -19.45 3.37
CA TYR A 130 19.36 -18.43 4.32
C TYR A 130 20.17 -17.15 4.18
N LYS A 131 21.49 -17.27 4.03
CA LYS A 131 22.37 -16.12 3.85
C LYS A 131 21.99 -15.34 2.58
N ALA A 132 21.79 -16.03 1.47
CA ALA A 132 21.42 -15.41 0.20
C ALA A 132 20.06 -14.68 0.25
N TYR A 133 19.08 -15.18 1.01
CA TYR A 133 17.78 -14.52 1.18
C TYR A 133 17.79 -13.37 2.22
N LEU A 134 18.88 -13.18 2.95
CA LEU A 134 19.06 -12.10 3.94
C LEU A 134 19.91 -10.93 3.40
N GLU A 135 20.66 -11.15 2.32
CA GLU A 135 21.47 -10.14 1.62
C GLU A 135 20.59 -9.24 0.73
#